data_AF-A0A7X3V259-F1
#
_entry.id   AF-A0A7X3V259-F1
#
_cell.length_a   1.000
_cell.length_b   1.000
_cell.length_c   1.000
_cell.angle_alpha   90.00
_cell.angle_beta   90.00
_cell.angle_gamma   90.00
#
_symmetry.space_group_name_H-M   'P 1'
#
loop_
_entity.id
_entity.type
_entity.pdbx_description
1 polymer ?
#
loop_
_entity_poly.entity_id
_entity_poly.type
_entity_poly.pdbx_seq_one_letter_code
_entity_poly.pdbx_strand_id
1 'polypeptide(L)' 'MVAGPALAQDDFGSMVAVSGEVVVVGKPGVARGPATLYRYQKSATGGWVLAGTMSVPGTAAAGQQWSPSL' A
#
# COMPACT_ATOMS: atom_id res chain seq x y z
N MET A 1 12.00 -2.35 -22.57
CA MET A 1 12.29 -2.20 -21.13
C MET A 1 12.26 -3.59 -20.52
N VAL A 2 13.39 -4.10 -20.03
CA VAL A 2 13.44 -5.41 -19.36
C VAL A 2 12.96 -5.18 -17.93
N ALA A 3 11.77 -5.68 -17.61
CA ALA A 3 11.38 -5.89 -16.23
C ALA A 3 12.25 -7.05 -15.71
N GLY A 4 13.17 -6.75 -14.78
CA GLY A 4 13.82 -7.81 -14.00
C GLY A 4 12.74 -8.66 -13.32
N PRO A 5 13.04 -9.91 -12.94
CA PRO A 5 12.03 -10.80 -12.36
C PRO A 5 11.35 -10.08 -11.20
N ALA A 6 10.11 -9.65 -11.42
CA ALA A 6 9.25 -9.23 -10.34
C ALA A 6 9.20 -10.42 -9.40
N LEU A 7 9.57 -10.22 -8.15
CA LEU A 7 9.42 -11.22 -7.09
C LEU A 7 7.94 -11.59 -7.03
N ALA A 8 7.54 -12.57 -7.83
CA ALA A 8 6.17 -13.02 -8.08
C ALA A 8 5.50 -13.63 -6.83
N GLN A 9 6.16 -13.48 -5.67
CA GLN A 9 5.88 -14.10 -4.39
C GLN A 9 5.44 -13.06 -3.34
N ASP A 10 5.61 -11.76 -3.64
CA ASP A 10 5.38 -10.69 -2.66
C ASP A 10 4.01 -10.00 -2.81
N ASP A 11 3.21 -10.36 -3.83
CA ASP A 11 1.90 -9.77 -4.16
C ASP A 11 1.90 -8.22 -4.22
N PHE A 12 3.08 -7.62 -4.42
CA PHE A 12 3.20 -6.18 -4.64
C PHE A 12 2.47 -5.81 -5.93
N GLY A 13 1.56 -4.84 -5.86
CA GLY A 13 0.72 -4.48 -7.00
C GLY A 13 -0.60 -5.25 -7.08
N SER A 14 -0.88 -6.16 -6.15
CA SER A 14 -2.20 -6.81 -6.05
C SER A 14 -3.32 -5.83 -5.66
N MET A 15 -2.97 -4.69 -5.06
CA MET A 15 -3.89 -3.60 -4.74
C MET A 15 -3.35 -2.30 -5.32
N VAL A 16 -4.15 -1.59 -6.11
CA VAL A 16 -3.77 -0.29 -6.66
C VAL A 16 -4.95 0.68 -6.53
N ALA A 17 -4.68 1.87 -5.99
CA ALA A 17 -5.62 2.98 -5.96
C ALA A 17 -4.96 4.22 -6.51
N VAL A 18 -5.68 4.97 -7.35
CA VAL A 18 -5.18 6.21 -7.96
C VAL A 18 -6.15 7.34 -7.64
N SER A 19 -5.60 8.44 -7.13
CA SER A 19 -6.35 9.67 -6.85
C SER A 19 -5.53 10.87 -7.30
N GLY A 20 -5.83 11.37 -8.51
CA GLY A 20 -5.14 12.52 -9.10
C GLY A 20 -3.64 12.30 -9.24
N GLU A 21 -2.87 13.02 -8.43
CA GLU A 21 -1.41 12.97 -8.40
C GLU A 21 -0.85 11.97 -7.37
N VAL A 22 -1.69 11.13 -6.78
CA VAL A 22 -1.29 10.11 -5.82
C VAL A 22 -1.65 8.72 -6.34
N VAL A 23 -0.70 7.80 -6.27
CA VAL A 23 -0.90 6.37 -6.52
C VAL A 23 -0.53 5.62 -5.27
N VAL A 24 -1.37 4.70 -4.82
CA VAL A 24 -1.06 3.79 -3.72
C VAL A 24 -0.99 2.39 -4.28
N VAL A 25 0.11 1.69 -3.99
CA VAL A 25 0.33 0.30 -4.36
C VAL A 25 0.45 -0.53 -3.10
N GLY A 26 -0.35 -1.57 -2.98
CA GLY A 26 -0.36 -2.47 -1.83
C GLY A 26 0.50 -3.72 -2.06
N LYS A 27 1.11 -4.16 -0.96
CA LYS A 27 1.72 -5.46 -0.75
C LYS A 27 0.95 -6.12 0.41
N PRO A 28 0.08 -7.11 0.15
CA PRO A 28 -0.61 -7.85 1.19
C PRO A 28 0.37 -8.44 2.20
N GLY A 29 -0.04 -8.51 3.46
CA GLY A 29 0.68 -9.29 4.45
C GLY A 29 0.41 -10.78 4.24
N VAL A 30 1.35 -11.62 4.65
CA VAL A 30 1.17 -13.09 4.61
C VAL A 30 0.21 -13.50 5.73
N ALA A 31 -0.81 -14.31 5.41
CA ALA A 31 -1.85 -14.79 6.32
C ALA A 31 -2.63 -13.67 7.04
N ARG A 32 -2.18 -13.25 8.22
CA ARG A 32 -2.72 -12.13 9.01
C ARG A 32 -1.66 -11.10 9.36
N GLY A 33 -0.52 -11.16 8.69
CA GLY A 33 0.56 -10.20 8.84
C GLY A 33 0.15 -8.81 8.35
N PRO A 34 0.89 -7.77 8.77
CA PRO A 34 0.67 -6.43 8.28
C PRO A 34 0.85 -6.36 6.76
N ALA A 35 -0.05 -5.64 6.10
CA ALA A 35 0.13 -5.23 4.72
C ALA A 35 1.02 -3.98 4.66
N THR A 36 1.73 -3.80 3.56
CA THR A 36 2.52 -2.59 3.30
C THR A 36 1.92 -1.84 2.12
N LEU A 37 1.59 -0.58 2.30
CA LEU A 37 1.17 0.33 1.25
C LEU A 37 2.33 1.25 0.87
N TYR A 38 2.50 1.47 -0.43
CA TYR A 38 3.51 2.32 -1.02
C TYR A 38 2.80 3.48 -1.68
N ARG A 39 3.00 4.70 -1.18
CA ARG A 39 2.40 5.90 -1.74
C ARG A 39 3.40 6.56 -2.68
N TYR A 40 3.01 6.67 -3.94
CA TYR A 40 3.70 7.43 -4.96
C TYR A 40 2.98 8.76 -5.18
N GLN A 41 3.77 9.81 -5.40
CA GLN A 41 3.27 11.12 -5.79
C GLN A 41 3.83 11.48 -7.16
N LYS A 42 3.00 12.10 -7.99
CA LYS A 42 3.43 12.61 -9.28
C LYS A 42 4.28 13.86 -9.04
N SER A 43 5.49 13.84 -9.54
CA SER A 43 6.40 14.98 -9.56
C SER A 43 5.95 15.99 -10.63
N ALA A 44 6.35 17.25 -10.46
CA ALA A 44 6.13 18.32 -11.45
C ALA A 44 6.70 17.98 -12.84
N THR A 45 7.72 17.11 -12.90
CA THR A 45 8.32 16.63 -14.16
C THR A 45 7.59 15.43 -14.77
N GLY A 46 6.47 15.00 -14.19
CA GLY A 46 5.61 13.92 -14.70
C GLY A 46 5.97 12.51 -14.26
N GLY A 47 7.11 12.32 -13.58
CA GLY A 47 7.50 11.04 -12.99
C GLY A 47 6.78 10.73 -11.67
N TRP A 48 6.71 9.45 -11.29
CA TRP A 48 6.20 9.02 -9.98
C TRP A 48 7.34 8.84 -9.00
N VAL A 49 7.26 9.50 -7.84
CA VAL A 49 8.26 9.40 -6.77
C VAL A 49 7.64 8.72 -5.55
N LEU A 50 8.39 7.84 -4.89
CA LEU A 50 7.94 7.21 -3.65
C LEU A 50 7.88 8.27 -2.54
N ALA A 51 6.65 8.64 -2.17
CA ALA A 51 6.36 9.65 -1.16
C ALA A 51 6.24 9.07 0.26
N GLY A 52 6.26 7.73 0.40
CA GLY A 52 6.31 7.06 1.68
C GLY A 52 5.77 5.64 1.66
N THR A 53 6.03 4.90 2.74
CA THR A 53 5.48 3.57 2.98
C THR A 53 4.66 3.57 4.27
N MET A 54 3.60 2.77 4.29
CA MET A 54 2.69 2.65 5.43
C MET A 54 2.49 1.19 5.73
N SER A 55 2.69 0.79 6.99
CA SER A 55 2.32 -0.55 7.45
C SER A 55 0.91 -0.51 7.99
N VAL A 56 0.02 -1.33 7.41
CA VAL A 56 -1.36 -1.51 7.86
C VAL A 56 -1.41 -2.82 8.63
N PRO A 57 -1.70 -2.83 9.93
CA PRO A 57 -1.78 -4.06 10.70
C PRO A 57 -2.83 -5.00 10.09
N GLY A 58 -2.46 -6.27 9.91
CA GLY A 58 -3.35 -7.29 9.37
C GLY A 58 -4.43 -7.59 10.41
N THR A 59 -5.69 -7.43 10.03
CA THR A 59 -6.88 -7.48 10.90
C THR A 59 -6.60 -6.92 12.30
N ALA A 60 -6.84 -5.62 12.49
CA ALA A 60 -7.29 -5.18 13.81
C ALA A 60 -8.40 -6.14 14.23
N ALA A 61 -8.20 -6.87 15.32
CA ALA A 61 -9.21 -7.78 15.84
C ALA A 61 -10.55 -7.04 15.83
N ALA A 62 -11.54 -7.61 15.12
CA ALA A 62 -12.92 -7.15 15.20
C ALA A 62 -13.29 -7.14 16.70
N GLY A 63 -13.23 -5.96 17.32
CA GLY A 63 -13.28 -5.84 18.79
C GLY A 63 -12.70 -4.55 19.37
N GLN A 64 -11.89 -3.79 18.64
CA GLN A 64 -11.34 -2.49 19.10
C GLN A 64 -11.71 -1.33 18.15
N GLN A 65 -12.84 -1.44 17.46
CA GLN A 65 -13.32 -0.38 16.57
C GLN A 65 -14.49 0.35 17.21
N TRP A 66 -14.22 1.62 17.54
CA TRP A 66 -15.13 2.67 18.00
C TRP A 66 -15.44 2.70 19.51
N SER A 67 -14.72 3.57 20.23
CA SER A 67 -15.21 4.16 21.47
C SER A 67 -15.97 5.44 21.10
N PRO A 68 -17.31 5.46 21.04
CA PRO A 68 -18.03 6.72 21.10
C PRO A 68 -17.87 7.28 22.52
N SER A 69 -17.24 8.44 22.63
CA SER A 69 -17.36 9.25 23.83
C SER A 69 -18.81 9.75 23.89
N LEU A 70 -19.59 9.25 24.84
CA LEU A 70 -20.86 9.85 25.29
C LEU A 70 -20.57 10.99 26.27
#